data_AF-A0A0Q4DH49-F1
#
_entry.id   AF-A0A0Q4DH49-F1
#
_cell.length_a   1.000
_cell.length_b   1.000
_cell.length_c   1.000
_cell.angle_alpha   90.00
_cell.angle_beta   90.00
_cell.angle_gamma   90.00
#
_symmetry.space_group_name_H-M   'P 1'
#
loop_
_entity.id
_entity.type
_entity.pdbx_description
1 polymer ?
#
loop_
_entity_poly.entity_id
_entity_poly.type
_entity_poly.pdbx_seq_one_letter_code
_entity_poly.pdbx_strand_id
1 'polypeptide(L)'
;MIQCGTDQEETKYFDYSIKNNSGSKIDLVPYFNGQANYSLKVSLAKDGIINLKKEVKPPYNDGLLMSSFFVTPSSGHLTQVEVVFNNTKRVIYQECTETNQCFNQPRNIFNPVYNDKEVETYTITSEDSQNATDCGGNCY
;
A
#
# COMPACT_ATOMS: atom_id res chain seq x y z
N MET A 1 17.17 46.60 9.50
CA MET A 1 15.83 46.00 9.62
C MET A 1 15.96 44.56 9.18
N ILE A 2 15.62 43.62 10.08
CA ILE A 2 15.61 42.18 9.80
C ILE A 2 14.24 41.88 9.18
N GLN A 3 14.22 41.39 7.96
CA GLN A 3 13.04 40.76 7.37
C GLN A 3 13.49 39.45 6.76
N CYS A 4 13.60 38.42 7.61
CA CYS A 4 13.68 37.04 7.16
C CYS A 4 12.32 36.70 6.55
N GLY A 5 12.24 36.66 5.22
CA GLY A 5 11.14 35.95 4.56
C GLY A 5 11.22 34.50 5.02
N THR A 6 10.16 34.00 5.64
CA THR A 6 9.98 32.56 5.83
C THR A 6 10.00 31.95 4.44
N ASP A 7 11.00 31.12 4.15
CA ASP A 7 10.99 30.21 3.00
C ASP A 7 9.65 29.45 3.09
N GLN A 8 8.71 29.81 2.23
CA GLN A 8 7.45 29.08 2.14
C GLN A 8 7.82 27.80 1.41
N GLU A 9 7.95 26.71 2.17
CA GLU A 9 8.30 25.40 1.63
C GLU A 9 7.43 25.09 0.40
N GLU A 10 8.03 24.64 -0.71
CA GLU A 10 7.33 24.42 -1.97
C GLU A 10 6.46 23.17 -1.90
N THR A 11 5.25 23.20 -2.50
CA THR A 11 4.33 22.06 -2.67
C THR A 11 5.03 20.80 -3.18
N LYS A 12 4.76 19.64 -2.57
CA LYS A 12 5.30 18.33 -2.98
C LYS A 12 4.30 17.52 -3.80
N TYR A 13 4.81 16.79 -4.78
CA TYR A 13 4.03 15.91 -5.65
C TYR A 13 4.50 14.46 -5.50
N PHE A 14 3.61 13.58 -5.07
CA PHE A 14 3.87 12.16 -4.95
C PHE A 14 3.26 11.41 -6.13
N ASP A 15 3.99 10.48 -6.74
CA ASP A 15 3.54 9.59 -7.82
C ASP A 15 3.90 8.14 -7.48
N TYR A 16 2.96 7.45 -6.88
CA TYR A 16 3.16 6.10 -6.34
C TYR A 16 2.44 5.10 -7.21
N SER A 17 3.02 3.94 -7.44
CA SER A 17 2.36 2.89 -8.21
C SER A 17 2.42 1.52 -7.54
N ILE A 18 1.35 0.74 -7.73
CA ILE A 18 1.31 -0.68 -7.41
C ILE A 18 1.26 -1.45 -8.72
N LYS A 19 2.25 -2.32 -8.94
CA LYS A 19 2.39 -3.13 -10.14
C LYS A 19 2.20 -4.61 -9.84
N ASN A 20 1.43 -5.31 -10.66
CA ASN A 20 1.21 -6.74 -10.53
C ASN A 20 2.08 -7.54 -11.51
N ASN A 21 3.21 -8.04 -11.02
CA ASN A 21 4.09 -8.97 -11.72
C ASN A 21 4.00 -10.40 -11.15
N SER A 22 2.90 -10.74 -10.48
CA SER A 22 2.72 -12.06 -9.86
C SER A 22 2.48 -13.21 -10.84
N GLY A 23 2.22 -12.89 -12.11
CA GLY A 23 1.80 -13.84 -13.12
C GLY A 23 0.31 -14.23 -13.04
N SER A 24 -0.44 -13.67 -12.08
CA SER A 24 -1.86 -13.95 -11.83
C SER A 24 -2.67 -12.67 -11.74
N LYS A 25 -4.00 -12.74 -11.88
CA LYS A 25 -4.87 -11.64 -11.45
C LYS A 25 -4.76 -11.53 -9.93
N ILE A 26 -4.70 -10.31 -9.42
CA ILE A 26 -4.75 -10.05 -7.99
C ILE A 26 -5.94 -9.17 -7.62
N ASP A 27 -6.45 -9.38 -6.41
CA ASP A 27 -7.34 -8.45 -5.72
C ASP A 27 -6.62 -7.99 -4.44
N LEU A 28 -6.57 -6.68 -4.22
CA LEU A 28 -6.03 -6.04 -3.02
C LEU A 28 -7.20 -5.63 -2.14
N VAL A 29 -7.28 -6.20 -0.94
CA VAL A 29 -8.41 -6.02 -0.03
C VAL A 29 -7.90 -5.35 1.25
N PRO A 30 -8.33 -4.11 1.54
CA PRO A 30 -7.93 -3.43 2.76
C PRO A 30 -8.75 -3.93 3.95
N TYR A 31 -8.11 -3.95 5.11
CA TYR A 31 -8.74 -4.25 6.38
C TYR A 31 -8.76 -3.00 7.24
N PHE A 32 -9.94 -2.58 7.67
CA PHE A 32 -10.11 -1.45 8.56
C PHE A 32 -10.56 -1.93 9.92
N ASN A 33 -9.84 -1.51 10.96
CA ASN A 33 -10.08 -1.95 12.35
C ASN A 33 -10.14 -3.50 12.46
N GLY A 34 -9.28 -4.19 11.70
CA GLY A 34 -9.22 -5.66 11.66
C GLY A 34 -10.28 -6.35 10.80
N GLN A 35 -11.15 -5.62 10.10
CA GLN A 35 -12.23 -6.18 9.27
C GLN A 35 -11.95 -5.96 7.78
N ALA A 36 -11.98 -7.03 6.99
CA ALA A 36 -11.82 -6.97 5.54
C ALA A 36 -12.94 -6.14 4.90
N ASN A 37 -12.59 -5.21 4.02
CA ASN A 37 -13.54 -4.40 3.28
C ASN A 37 -13.47 -4.69 1.78
N TYR A 38 -14.16 -5.75 1.36
CA TYR A 38 -14.23 -6.18 -0.05
C TYR A 38 -14.89 -5.16 -0.98
N SER A 39 -15.67 -4.20 -0.45
CA SER A 39 -16.27 -3.13 -1.27
C SER A 39 -15.24 -2.11 -1.76
N LEU A 40 -14.10 -2.00 -1.06
CA LEU A 40 -12.98 -1.13 -1.42
C LEU A 40 -11.83 -1.90 -2.08
N LYS A 41 -12.10 -3.13 -2.55
CA LYS A 41 -11.05 -3.93 -3.18
C LYS A 41 -10.57 -3.31 -4.48
N VAL A 42 -9.29 -3.41 -4.75
CA VAL A 42 -8.67 -3.00 -6.01
C VAL A 42 -8.24 -4.25 -6.78
N SER A 43 -8.82 -4.46 -7.96
CA SER A 43 -8.46 -5.58 -8.82
C SER A 43 -7.43 -5.15 -9.86
N LEU A 44 -6.35 -5.91 -9.98
CA LEU A 44 -5.30 -5.74 -10.99
C LEU A 44 -5.19 -7.00 -11.84
N ALA A 45 -5.33 -6.85 -13.15
CA ALA A 45 -4.99 -7.91 -14.08
C ALA A 45 -3.49 -8.26 -13.99
N LYS A 46 -3.11 -9.41 -14.56
CA LYS A 46 -1.71 -9.76 -14.75
C LYS A 46 -1.00 -8.63 -15.51
N ASP A 47 0.19 -8.24 -15.04
CA ASP A 47 1.02 -7.16 -15.58
C ASP A 47 0.38 -5.76 -15.48
N GLY A 48 -0.75 -5.65 -14.75
CA GLY A 48 -1.46 -4.40 -14.52
C GLY A 48 -0.71 -3.47 -13.56
N ILE A 49 -0.96 -2.17 -13.71
CA ILE A 49 -0.42 -1.11 -12.85
C ILE A 49 -1.57 -0.20 -12.43
N ILE A 50 -1.55 0.25 -11.18
CA ILE A 50 -2.39 1.34 -10.71
C ILE A 50 -1.51 2.42 -10.07
N ASN A 51 -1.87 3.68 -10.30
CA ASN A 51 -1.10 4.83 -9.84
C ASN A 51 -1.93 5.67 -8.88
N LEU A 52 -1.27 6.27 -7.90
CA LEU A 52 -1.79 7.25 -6.97
C LEU A 52 -0.91 8.49 -7.07
N LYS A 53 -1.50 9.60 -7.52
CA LYS A 53 -0.85 10.91 -7.51
C LYS A 53 -1.44 11.76 -6.40
N LYS A 54 -0.59 12.39 -5.59
CA LYS A 54 -1.04 13.27 -4.51
C LYS A 54 -0.19 14.52 -4.41
N GLU A 55 -0.87 15.65 -4.30
CA GLU A 55 -0.26 16.94 -3.95
C GLU A 55 -0.34 17.13 -2.44
N VAL A 56 0.78 17.49 -1.80
CA VAL A 56 0.83 17.85 -0.38
C VAL A 56 1.36 19.27 -0.27
N LYS A 57 0.68 20.09 0.53
CA LYS A 57 1.06 21.48 0.81
C LYS A 57 1.62 21.61 2.22
N PRO A 58 2.45 22.63 2.50
CA PRO A 58 2.93 22.91 3.85
C PRO A 58 1.80 23.17 4.85
N PRO A 59 2.02 22.95 6.16
CA PRO A 59 3.21 22.34 6.77
C PRO A 59 3.19 20.82 6.57
N TYR A 60 4.29 20.26 6.05
CA TYR A 60 4.39 18.82 5.80
C TYR A 60 4.31 18.05 7.11
N ASN A 61 3.30 17.20 7.26
CA ASN A 61 3.18 16.36 8.44
C ASN A 61 3.92 15.02 8.30
N ASP A 62 4.19 14.55 7.07
CA ASP A 62 5.11 13.44 6.71
C ASP A 62 4.98 13.12 5.20
N GLY A 63 5.80 12.18 4.68
CA GLY A 63 5.68 11.63 3.33
C GLY A 63 4.41 10.78 3.12
N LEU A 64 4.06 10.47 1.86
CA LEU A 64 2.94 9.56 1.59
C LEU A 64 3.37 8.10 1.82
N LEU A 65 2.57 7.32 2.55
CA LEU A 65 2.77 5.88 2.67
C LEU A 65 2.08 5.15 1.51
N MET A 66 2.65 4.06 0.99
CA MET A 66 2.09 3.23 -0.08
C MET A 66 0.74 2.64 0.33
N SER A 67 0.57 2.34 1.62
CA SER A 67 -0.71 1.92 2.20
C SER A 67 -1.82 2.99 2.09
N SER A 68 -1.46 4.26 1.86
CA SER A 68 -2.43 5.34 1.61
C SER A 68 -3.27 5.11 0.35
N PHE A 69 -2.87 4.18 -0.53
CA PHE A 69 -3.69 3.73 -1.65
C PHE A 69 -5.10 3.30 -1.23
N PHE A 70 -5.21 2.75 -0.02
CA PHE A 70 -6.46 2.20 0.48
C PHE A 70 -7.21 3.16 1.40
N VAL A 71 -6.55 4.20 1.92
CA VAL A 71 -7.11 5.06 2.97
C VAL A 71 -7.90 6.20 2.33
N THR A 72 -9.21 6.20 2.54
CA THR A 72 -10.08 7.37 2.35
C THR A 72 -10.37 8.07 3.70
N PRO A 73 -10.75 9.36 3.72
CA PRO A 73 -10.97 10.11 4.97
C PRO A 73 -11.96 9.49 5.97
N SER A 74 -12.86 8.61 5.51
CA SER A 74 -13.90 7.96 6.33
C SER A 74 -13.62 6.49 6.66
N SER A 75 -12.46 5.95 6.30
CA SER A 75 -12.25 4.48 6.26
C SER A 75 -11.94 3.85 7.62
N GLY A 76 -11.68 4.63 8.67
CA GLY A 76 -11.13 4.11 9.92
C GLY A 76 -9.64 3.78 9.79
N HIS A 77 -9.11 2.97 10.72
CA HIS A 77 -7.68 2.66 10.77
C HIS A 77 -7.34 1.44 9.91
N LEU A 78 -6.48 1.63 8.90
CA LEU A 78 -6.02 0.54 8.03
C LEU A 78 -5.05 -0.35 8.80
N THR A 79 -5.43 -1.61 9.05
CA THR A 79 -4.64 -2.54 9.88
C THR A 79 -3.96 -3.63 9.07
N GLN A 80 -4.53 -4.02 7.94
CA GLN A 80 -3.97 -5.02 7.04
C GLN A 80 -4.31 -4.73 5.58
N VAL A 81 -3.53 -5.32 4.68
CA VAL A 81 -3.87 -5.46 3.26
C VAL A 81 -3.70 -6.93 2.90
N GLU A 82 -4.79 -7.54 2.44
CA GLU A 82 -4.78 -8.88 1.88
C GLU A 82 -4.55 -8.80 0.37
N VAL A 83 -3.63 -9.59 -0.15
CA VAL A 83 -3.42 -9.77 -1.59
C VAL A 83 -3.91 -11.16 -1.95
N VAL A 84 -4.97 -11.24 -2.73
CA VAL A 84 -5.59 -12.49 -3.17
C VAL A 84 -5.22 -12.78 -4.62
N PHE A 85 -4.59 -13.91 -4.87
CA PHE A 85 -4.11 -14.37 -6.18
C PHE A 85 -5.13 -15.33 -6.79
N ASN A 86 -5.67 -14.98 -7.96
CA ASN A 86 -6.66 -15.77 -8.72
C ASN A 86 -7.83 -16.33 -7.89
N ASN A 87 -8.14 -15.71 -6.75
CA ASN A 87 -9.16 -16.16 -5.82
C ASN A 87 -8.95 -17.57 -5.22
N THR A 88 -7.70 -18.05 -5.19
CA THR A 88 -7.35 -19.38 -4.66
C THR A 88 -6.28 -19.34 -3.58
N LYS A 89 -5.45 -18.30 -3.56
CA LYS A 89 -4.41 -18.11 -2.54
C LYS A 89 -4.41 -16.68 -2.04
N ARG A 90 -3.90 -16.46 -0.83
CA ARG A 90 -3.77 -15.13 -0.24
C ARG A 90 -2.51 -14.96 0.60
N VAL A 91 -2.02 -13.72 0.65
CA VAL A 91 -1.08 -13.25 1.68
C VAL A 91 -1.71 -12.07 2.40
N ILE A 92 -1.54 -12.00 3.71
CA ILE A 92 -2.03 -10.88 4.53
C ILE A 92 -0.81 -10.14 5.05
N TYR A 93 -0.68 -8.89 4.61
CA TYR A 93 0.30 -7.95 5.13
C TYR A 93 -0.33 -7.16 6.27
N GLN A 94 0.31 -7.19 7.42
CA GLN A 94 -0.13 -6.45 8.60
C GLN A 94 0.64 -5.13 8.70
N GLU A 95 0.02 -4.10 9.26
CA GLU A 95 0.70 -2.84 9.54
C GLU A 95 1.97 -3.05 10.38
N CYS A 96 3.02 -2.29 10.04
CA CYS A 96 4.24 -2.26 10.83
C CYS A 96 3.99 -1.46 12.11
N THR A 97 4.11 -2.09 13.26
CA THR A 97 4.02 -1.43 14.58
C THR A 97 5.36 -1.53 15.30
N GLU A 98 5.53 -0.83 16.42
CA GLU A 98 6.72 -0.96 17.27
C GLU A 98 7.01 -2.43 17.62
N THR A 99 5.95 -3.22 17.84
CA THR A 99 6.00 -4.66 18.15
C THR A 99 5.98 -5.57 16.92
N ASN A 100 5.46 -5.09 15.79
CA ASN A 100 5.40 -5.83 14.53
C ASN A 100 6.29 -5.12 13.51
N GLN A 101 7.59 -5.29 13.68
CA GLN A 101 8.55 -4.74 12.75
C GLN A 101 8.45 -5.59 11.49
N CYS A 102 8.07 -5.02 10.35
CA CYS A 102 7.89 -5.71 9.07
C CYS A 102 9.12 -6.51 8.56
N PHE A 103 10.16 -6.69 9.37
CA PHE A 103 11.32 -7.56 9.14
C PHE A 103 10.97 -9.01 8.79
N ASN A 104 9.92 -9.58 9.39
CA ASN A 104 9.52 -10.96 9.07
C ASN A 104 8.80 -11.07 7.72
N GLN A 105 8.43 -9.93 7.12
CA GLN A 105 7.78 -9.83 5.82
C GLN A 105 8.39 -8.65 5.06
N PRO A 106 9.63 -8.78 4.56
CA PRO A 106 10.36 -7.64 3.97
C PRO A 106 9.61 -6.98 2.81
N ARG A 107 8.76 -7.75 2.12
CA ARG A 107 7.89 -7.33 1.01
C ARG A 107 6.54 -6.74 1.44
N ASN A 108 6.33 -6.52 2.73
CA ASN A 108 5.09 -5.96 3.24
C ASN A 108 4.88 -4.52 2.73
N ILE A 109 3.70 -4.24 2.18
CA ILE A 109 3.35 -2.92 1.61
C ILE A 109 3.37 -1.77 2.64
N PHE A 110 3.27 -2.07 3.93
CA PHE A 110 3.41 -1.10 5.01
C PHE A 110 4.87 -0.76 5.33
N ASN A 111 5.84 -1.50 4.80
CA ASN A 111 7.26 -1.28 5.08
C ASN A 111 7.68 0.13 4.61
N PRO A 112 8.23 0.98 5.50
CA PRO A 112 8.66 2.34 5.16
C PRO A 112 9.65 2.43 4.01
N VAL A 113 10.40 1.36 3.72
CA VAL A 113 11.34 1.32 2.57
C VAL A 113 10.66 1.55 1.22
N TYR A 114 9.35 1.28 1.11
CA TYR A 114 8.58 1.52 -0.12
C TYR A 114 8.02 2.94 -0.22
N ASN A 115 8.40 3.82 0.71
CA ASN A 115 7.81 5.15 0.92
C ASN A 115 8.87 6.23 1.14
N ASP A 116 10.10 6.01 0.68
CA ASP A 116 11.25 6.87 0.98
C ASP A 116 11.45 8.02 -0.03
N LYS A 117 10.66 8.09 -1.12
CA LYS A 117 10.76 9.13 -2.18
C LYS A 117 9.40 9.60 -2.71
N GLU A 118 9.44 10.74 -3.41
CA GLU A 118 8.27 11.33 -4.10
C GLU A 118 7.75 10.46 -5.25
N VAL A 119 8.58 9.60 -5.85
CA VAL A 119 8.19 8.67 -6.91
C VAL A 119 8.62 7.27 -6.51
N GLU A 120 7.64 6.38 -6.29
CA GLU A 120 7.90 5.02 -5.81
C GLU A 120 7.00 3.99 -6.49
N THR A 121 7.50 2.75 -6.60
CA THR A 121 6.74 1.65 -7.21
C THR A 121 6.84 0.39 -6.36
N TYR A 122 5.72 -0.01 -5.77
CA TYR A 122 5.59 -1.30 -5.11
C TYR A 122 5.17 -2.37 -6.12
N THR A 123 6.02 -3.36 -6.33
CA THR A 123 5.74 -4.45 -7.29
C THR A 123 5.40 -5.72 -6.55
N ILE A 124 4.21 -6.27 -6.77
CA ILE A 124 3.80 -7.60 -6.31
C ILE A 124 4.38 -8.63 -7.29
N THR A 125 5.14 -9.59 -6.78
CA THR A 125 5.94 -10.53 -7.60
C THR A 125 5.37 -11.95 -7.56
N SER A 126 5.93 -12.83 -8.38
CA SER A 126 5.58 -14.26 -8.36
C SER A 126 5.96 -14.92 -7.03
N GLU A 127 6.97 -14.41 -6.35
CA GLU A 127 7.39 -14.89 -5.02
C GLU A 127 6.27 -14.68 -3.98
N ASP A 128 5.55 -13.56 -4.03
CA ASP A 128 4.40 -13.32 -3.14
C ASP A 128 3.31 -14.38 -3.34
N SER A 129 3.05 -14.75 -4.60
CA SER A 129 2.06 -15.78 -4.96
C SER A 129 2.51 -17.19 -4.58
N GLN A 130 3.81 -17.49 -4.69
CA GLN A 130 4.39 -18.77 -4.32
C GLN A 130 4.36 -18.98 -2.80
N ASN A 131 4.59 -17.92 -2.03
CA ASN A 131 4.57 -17.94 -0.57
C ASN A 131 3.16 -17.69 0.02
N ALA A 132 2.16 -17.43 -0.83
CA ALA A 132 0.78 -17.24 -0.40
C ALA A 132 0.16 -18.53 0.15
N THR A 133 -0.68 -18.39 1.16
CA THR A 133 -1.43 -19.50 1.77
C THR A 133 -2.61 -19.88 0.88
N ASP A 134 -2.82 -21.17 0.66
CA ASP A 134 -3.97 -21.68 -0.07
C ASP A 134 -5.26 -21.46 0.74
N CYS A 135 -6.33 -21.03 0.07
CA CYS A 135 -7.63 -20.83 0.68
C CYS A 135 -8.42 -22.14 0.84
N GLY A 136 -7.97 -23.26 0.24
CA GLY A 136 -8.69 -24.53 0.21
C GLY A 136 -9.94 -24.49 -0.67
N GLY A 137 -10.00 -23.55 -1.60
CA GLY A 137 -11.19 -23.22 -2.39
C GLY A 137 -11.21 -21.75 -2.79
N ASN A 138 -12.39 -21.13 -2.74
CA ASN A 138 -12.58 -19.70 -2.98
C ASN A 138 -12.15 -18.90 -1.74
N CYS A 139 -11.40 -17.82 -1.92
CA CYS A 139 -10.98 -16.96 -0.81
C CYS A 139 -12.09 -16.02 -0.29
N TYR A 140 -13.24 -15.95 -0.99
CA TYR A 140 -14.43 -15.15 -0.62
C TYR A 140 -15.71 -15.99 -0.60
#